data_AF-A0A8V0X7R8-F1
#
_entry.id   AF-A0A8V0X7R8-F1
#
_cell.length_a   1.000
_cell.length_b   1.000
_cell.length_c   1.000
_cell.angle_alpha   90.00
_cell.angle_beta   90.00
_cell.angle_gamma   90.00
#
_symmetry.space_group_name_H-M   'P 1'
#
loop_
_entity.id
_entity.type
_entity.pdbx_description
1 polymer ?
#
loop_
_entity_poly.entity_id
_entity_poly.type
_entity_poly.pdbx_seq_one_letter_code
_entity_poly.pdbx_strand_id
1 'polypeptide(L)'
;QNRVVRQNPGERNYHIFYALLAGIEEREKDAFYLSVPENYHYLNQSGCIVDKTISDKDSFKEVISFIWILWEMQSYGVIYRPEMSKM
;
A
#
# COMPACT_ATOMS: atom_id res chain seq x y z
N GLN A 1 -15.15 3.67 13.03
CA GLN A 1 -13.93 4.48 13.10
C GLN A 1 -13.25 4.47 11.74
N ASN A 2 -12.88 5.62 11.18
CA ASN A 2 -12.18 5.70 9.90
C ASN A 2 -10.68 5.96 10.15
N ARG A 3 -9.90 4.89 10.29
CA ARG A 3 -8.45 4.95 10.58
C ARG A 3 -7.65 5.60 9.44
N VAL A 4 -8.18 5.55 8.22
CA VAL A 4 -7.56 6.21 7.06
C VAL A 4 -7.61 7.73 7.22
N VAL A 5 -8.73 8.26 7.73
CA VAL A 5 -8.96 9.70 7.83
C VAL A 5 -8.46 10.30 9.16
N ARG A 6 -8.39 9.50 10.23
CA ARG A 6 -7.90 9.94 11.54
C ARG A 6 -6.97 8.92 12.16
N GLN A 7 -5.79 9.37 12.56
CA GLN A 7 -4.78 8.59 13.29
C GLN A 7 -4.70 9.10 14.74
N ASN A 8 -4.50 8.19 15.69
CA ASN A 8 -4.19 8.61 17.06
C ASN A 8 -2.79 9.24 17.10
N PRO A 9 -2.52 10.18 18.02
CA PRO A 9 -1.18 10.73 18.21
C PRO A 9 -0.15 9.62 18.42
N GLY A 10 0.96 9.65 17.67
CA GLY A 10 2.01 8.62 17.73
C GLY A 10 1.72 7.34 16.93
N GLU A 11 0.52 7.16 16.36
CA GLU A 11 0.21 6.03 15.49
C GLU A 11 0.36 6.39 14.00
N ARG A 12 0.94 5.48 13.23
CA ARG A 12 0.97 5.59 11.76
C ARG A 12 -0.33 5.08 11.13
N ASN A 13 -0.57 5.50 9.89
CA ASN A 13 -1.64 4.94 9.06
C ASN A 13 -1.30 3.50 8.64
N TYR A 14 -2.15 2.85 7.84
CA TYR A 14 -1.90 1.49 7.35
C TYR A 14 -0.56 1.36 6.64
N HIS A 15 0.16 0.27 6.89
CA HIS A 15 1.49 0.01 6.35
C HIS A 15 1.54 0.08 4.82
N ILE A 16 0.47 -0.31 4.14
CA ILE A 16 0.40 -0.32 2.68
C ILE A 16 0.71 1.03 2.04
N PHE A 17 0.34 2.15 2.67
CA PHE A 17 0.60 3.48 2.12
C PHE A 17 2.11 3.79 2.09
N TYR A 18 2.80 3.49 3.18
CA TYR A 18 4.24 3.73 3.30
C TYR A 18 5.04 2.72 2.48
N ALA A 19 4.59 1.45 2.45
CA ALA A 19 5.18 0.42 1.62
C ALA A 19 5.11 0.78 0.14
N LEU A 20 3.93 1.24 -0.34
CA LEU A 20 3.76 1.73 -1.70
C LEU A 20 4.75 2.85 -2.04
N LEU A 21 4.81 3.90 -1.21
CA LEU A 21 5.69 5.05 -1.45
C LEU A 21 7.19 4.69 -1.37
N ALA A 22 7.56 3.71 -0.55
CA ALA A 22 8.94 3.27 -0.38
C ALA A 22 9.41 2.28 -1.46
N GLY A 23 8.51 1.45 -1.97
CA GLY A 23 8.87 0.28 -2.79
C GLY A 23 8.61 0.41 -4.29
N ILE A 24 7.71 1.29 -4.71
CA ILE A 24 7.38 1.50 -6.12
C ILE A 24 8.55 2.16 -6.90
N GLU A 25 8.69 1.87 -8.19
CA GLU A 25 9.77 2.44 -9.00
C GLU A 25 9.59 3.96 -9.22
N GLU A 26 10.69 4.71 -9.30
CA GLU A 26 10.64 6.17 -9.48
C GLU A 26 9.85 6.59 -10.73
N ARG A 27 9.98 5.84 -11.84
CA ARG A 27 9.19 6.09 -13.06
C ARG A 27 7.69 6.00 -12.79
N GLU A 28 7.26 5.04 -11.99
CA GLU A 28 5.86 4.84 -11.64
C GLU A 28 5.41 5.89 -10.62
N LYS A 29 6.29 6.32 -9.70
CA LYS A 29 5.99 7.45 -8.81
C LYS A 29 5.63 8.70 -9.62
N ASP A 30 6.44 9.03 -10.62
CA ASP A 30 6.18 10.17 -11.49
C ASP A 30 4.86 10.00 -12.26
N ALA A 31 4.61 8.80 -12.80
CA ALA A 31 3.38 8.51 -13.54
C ALA A 31 2.11 8.63 -12.70
N PHE A 32 2.19 8.28 -11.41
CA PHE A 32 1.07 8.33 -10.46
C PHE A 32 1.08 9.58 -9.57
N TYR A 33 1.98 10.54 -9.81
CA TYR A 33 2.15 11.75 -9.00
C TYR A 33 2.35 11.44 -7.50
N LEU A 34 3.13 10.40 -7.21
CA LEU A 34 3.46 9.99 -5.85
C LEU A 34 4.63 10.81 -5.31
N SER A 35 4.57 11.13 -4.01
CA SER A 35 5.55 11.94 -3.31
C SER A 35 5.94 11.31 -1.97
N VAL A 36 6.69 12.04 -1.15
CA VAL A 36 7.07 11.58 0.18
C VAL A 36 5.87 11.59 1.15
N PRO A 37 5.81 10.68 2.15
CA PRO A 37 4.67 10.56 3.07
C PRO A 37 4.26 11.87 3.76
N GLU A 38 5.22 12.75 4.04
CA GLU A 38 5.04 14.05 4.70
C GLU A 38 4.10 14.98 3.93
N ASN A 39 4.05 14.83 2.61
CA ASN A 39 3.22 15.65 1.72
C ASN A 39 1.76 15.20 1.71
N TYR A 40 1.44 14.05 2.30
CA TYR A 40 0.07 13.53 2.34
C TYR A 40 -0.59 13.84 3.67
N HIS A 41 -1.71 14.56 3.59
CA HIS A 41 -2.49 14.93 4.77
C HIS A 41 -2.83 13.73 5.66
N TYR A 42 -3.17 12.57 5.10
CA TYR A 42 -3.54 11.37 5.89
C TYR A 42 -2.36 10.55 6.42
N LEU A 43 -1.12 10.88 6.06
CA LEU A 43 0.07 10.17 6.54
C LEU A 43 0.86 10.97 7.57
N ASN A 44 0.62 12.28 7.66
CA ASN A 44 1.38 13.23 8.49
C ASN A 44 0.59 13.79 9.69
N GLN A 45 -0.63 13.33 9.97
CA GLN A 45 -1.46 13.93 11.05
C GLN A 45 -0.97 13.60 12.46
N SER A 46 -0.37 12.43 12.64
CA SER A 46 0.00 11.91 13.94
C SER A 46 1.43 12.26 14.37
N GLY A 47 2.21 12.86 13.47
CA GLY A 47 3.65 13.07 13.65
C GLY A 47 4.49 11.78 13.60
N CYS A 48 3.89 10.64 13.24
CA CYS A 48 4.54 9.33 13.19
C CYS A 48 4.47 8.75 11.78
N ILE A 49 5.58 8.87 11.03
CA ILE A 49 5.71 8.39 9.64
C ILE A 49 6.63 7.18 9.55
N VAL A 50 7.66 7.13 10.39
CA VAL A 50 8.68 6.08 10.37
C VAL A 50 8.48 5.13 11.54
N ASP A 51 8.46 3.83 11.24
CA ASP A 51 8.53 2.76 12.23
C ASP A 51 9.85 2.02 12.04
N LYS A 52 10.73 2.07 13.05
CA LYS A 52 12.08 1.50 12.97
C LYS A 52 12.10 -0.02 13.06
N THR A 53 10.98 -0.65 13.39
CA THR A 53 10.88 -2.11 13.54
C THR A 53 10.55 -2.82 12.23
N ILE A 54 10.15 -2.07 11.19
CA ILE A 54 9.70 -2.63 9.90
C ILE A 54 10.41 -1.95 8.73
N SER A 55 10.60 -2.71 7.65
CA SER A 55 11.12 -2.22 6.38
C SER A 55 9.97 -2.06 5.40
N ASP A 56 9.50 -0.82 5.18
CA ASP A 56 8.40 -0.54 4.26
C ASP A 56 8.71 -1.04 2.83
N LYS A 57 9.99 -1.00 2.42
CA LYS A 57 10.44 -1.51 1.12
C LYS A 57 10.32 -3.02 1.00
N ASP A 58 10.61 -3.77 2.06
CA ASP A 58 10.48 -5.23 2.03
C ASP A 58 9.01 -5.65 2.15
N SER A 59 8.23 -4.95 2.97
CA SER A 59 6.77 -5.12 3.02
C SER A 59 6.12 -4.89 1.65
N PHE A 60 6.61 -3.93 0.85
CA PHE A 60 6.12 -3.74 -0.52
C PHE A 60 6.36 -4.98 -1.39
N LYS A 61 7.58 -5.55 -1.35
CA LYS A 61 7.91 -6.76 -2.13
C LYS A 61 7.02 -7.93 -1.73
N GLU A 62 6.78 -8.12 -0.44
CA GLU A 62 5.90 -9.17 0.08
C GLU A 62 4.46 -9.00 -0.44
N VAL A 63 3.92 -7.78 -0.34
CA VAL A 63 2.56 -7.48 -0.82
C VAL A 63 2.45 -7.70 -2.32
N ILE A 64 3.40 -7.21 -3.11
CA ILE A 64 3.40 -7.38 -4.57
C ILE A 64 3.49 -8.86 -4.92
N SER A 65 4.42 -9.61 -4.31
CA SER A 65 4.54 -11.07 -4.49
C SER A 65 3.21 -11.79 -4.20
N PHE A 66 2.55 -11.43 -3.10
CA PHE A 66 1.25 -11.99 -2.75
C PHE A 66 0.17 -11.66 -3.79
N ILE A 67 0.10 -10.41 -4.26
CA ILE A 67 -0.84 -10.00 -5.32
C ILE A 67 -0.59 -10.77 -6.61
N TRP A 68 0.67 -10.98 -7.00
CA TRP A 68 1.02 -11.80 -8.16
C TRP A 68 0.55 -13.25 -8.02
N ILE A 69 0.79 -13.86 -6.85
CA ILE A 69 0.33 -15.22 -6.57
C ILE A 69 -1.19 -15.30 -6.64
N LEU A 70 -1.90 -14.34 -6.05
CA LEU A 70 -3.37 -14.29 -6.13
C LEU A 70 -3.85 -14.14 -7.57
N TRP A 71 -3.21 -13.27 -8.35
CA TRP A 71 -3.55 -13.10 -9.77
C TRP A 71 -3.37 -14.40 -10.54
N GLU A 72 -2.27 -15.11 -10.29
CA GLU A 72 -1.96 -16.37 -10.93
C GLU A 72 -2.97 -17.47 -10.54
N MET A 73 -3.31 -17.57 -9.25
CA MET A 73 -4.37 -18.48 -8.77
C MET A 73 -5.73 -18.16 -9.40
N GLN A 74 -6.00 -16.88 -9.72
CA GLN A 74 -7.22 -16.47 -10.43
C GLN A 74 -7.19 -16.94 -11.89
N SER A 75 -6.04 -16.86 -12.55
CA SER A 75 -5.83 -17.32 -13.94
C SER A 75 -6.06 -18.84 -14.06
N TYR A 76 -5.64 -19.61 -13.06
CA TYR A 76 -5.88 -21.06 -12.98
C TYR A 76 -7.27 -21.45 -12.43
N GLY A 77 -8.13 -20.49 -12.08
CA GLY A 77 -9.47 -20.77 -11.54
C GLY A 77 -9.47 -21.37 -10.12
N VAL A 78 -8.37 -21.26 -9.38
CA VAL A 78 -8.23 -21.78 -8.00
C VAL A 78 -8.92 -20.86 -6.99
N ILE A 79 -9.04 -19.56 -7.32
CA ILE A 79 -9.82 -18.59 -6.55
C ILE A 79 -10.97 -18.04 -7.41
N TYR A 80 -12.18 -18.01 -6.84
CA TYR A 80 -13.37 -17.51 -7.52
C TYR A 80 -13.35 -15.98 -7.60
N ARG A 81 -13.40 -15.42 -8.81
CA ARG A 81 -13.69 -14.00 -9.06
C ARG A 81 -15.14 -13.88 -9.51
N PRO A 82 -16.04 -13.24 -8.75
CA PRO A 82 -17.46 -13.23 -9.07
C PRO A 82 -17.84 -12.52 -10.38
N GLU A 83 -17.08 -11.52 -10.86
CA GLU A 83 -17.57 -10.73 -12.02
C GLU A 83 -16.46 -10.26 -12.98
N MET A 84 -16.35 -10.95 -14.11
CA MET A 84 -16.27 -10.33 -15.45
C MET A 84 -17.30 -10.98 -16.37
N SER A 85 -18.54 -11.13 -15.89
CA SER A 85 -19.66 -11.71 -16.65
C SER A 85 -20.50 -10.65 -17.39
N LYS A 86 -20.09 -9.37 -17.35
CA LYS A 86 -20.79 -8.30 -18.08
C LYS A 86 -19.81 -7.26 -18.60
N MET A 87 -19.27 -7.49 -19.79
CA MET A 87 -19.07 -6.45 -20.80
C MET A 87 -19.21 -7.07 -22.18
#